data_AF-A0A4Q6CGU1-F1
#
_entry.id   AF-A0A4Q6CGU1-F1
#
_cell.length_a   1.000
_cell.length_b   1.000
_cell.length_c   1.000
_cell.angle_alpha   90.00
_cell.angle_beta   90.00
_cell.angle_gamma   90.00
#
_symmetry.space_group_name_H-M   'P 1'
#
loop_
_entity.id
_entity.type
_entity.pdbx_description
1 polymer ?
#
loop_
_entity_poly.entity_id
_entity_poly.type
_entity_poly.pdbx_seq_one_letter_code
_entity_poly.pdbx_strand_id
1 'polypeptide(L)' 'LSRLLEAHEIILKESREGAKQAAEAGDDGTNDLLISEVVRTNELQSWFISEHLVALPMVQATTNKGKDLNA' A
#
# COMPACT_ATOMS: atom_id res chain seq x y z
N LEU A 1 -6.58 6.80 -6.98
CA LEU A 1 -6.03 5.78 -6.04
C LEU A 1 -5.80 6.34 -4.64
N SER A 2 -5.52 7.63 -4.46
CA SER A 2 -5.29 8.22 -3.13
C SER A 2 -6.43 8.02 -2.11
N ARG A 3 -7.70 8.16 -2.52
CA ARG A 3 -8.86 7.86 -1.64
C ARG A 3 -8.91 6.41 -1.16
N LEU A 4 -8.36 5.47 -1.93
CA LEU A 4 -8.27 4.06 -1.51
C LEU A 4 -7.18 3.86 -0.46
N LEU A 5 -6.05 4.57 -0.58
CA LEU A 5 -5.01 4.58 0.46
C LEU A 5 -5.53 5.20 1.77
N GLU A 6 -6.30 6.28 1.69
CA GLU A 6 -6.93 6.90 2.86
C GLU A 6 -7.89 5.92 3.56
N ALA A 7 -8.67 5.15 2.79
CA ALA A 7 -9.52 4.10 3.34
C ALA A 7 -8.70 2.99 4.03
N HIS A 8 -7.58 2.55 3.44
CA HIS A 8 -6.69 1.59 4.09
C HIS A 8 -6.08 2.15 5.39
N GLU A 9 -5.70 3.42 5.41
CA GLU A 9 -5.17 4.07 6.61
C GLU A 9 -6.20 4.10 7.75
N ILE A 10 -7.46 4.41 7.45
CA ILE A 10 -8.55 4.36 8.43
C ILE A 10 -8.72 2.93 8.96
N ILE A 11 -8.83 1.94 8.07
CA ILE A 11 -8.99 0.53 8.47
C ILE A 11 -7.82 0.06 9.35
N LEU A 12 -6.58 0.42 9.00
CA LEU A 12 -5.40 0.03 9.76
C LEU A 12 -5.38 0.65 11.16
N LYS A 13 -5.77 1.92 11.31
CA LYS A 13 -5.85 2.58 12.62
C LYS A 13 -6.89 1.91 13.51
N GLU A 14 -8.12 1.75 12.99
CA GLU A 14 -9.22 1.17 13.75
C GLU A 14 -8.97 -0.31 14.10
N SER A 15 -8.40 -1.09 13.17
CA SER A 15 -8.12 -2.51 13.40
C SER A 15 -7.03 -2.72 14.46
N ARG A 16 -6.01 -1.85 14.50
CA ARG A 16 -4.95 -1.92 15.52
C ARG A 16 -5.46 -1.55 16.90
N GLU A 17 -6.30 -0.53 16.99
CA GLU A 17 -6.95 -0.14 18.24
C GLU A 17 -7.92 -1.25 18.72
N GLY A 18 -8.75 -1.78 17.82
CA GLY A 18 -9.64 -2.90 18.12
C GLY A 18 -8.89 -4.16 18.57
N ALA A 19 -7.76 -4.49 17.94
CA ALA A 19 -6.93 -5.63 18.33
C ALA A 19 -6.34 -5.46 19.74
N LYS A 20 -5.89 -4.24 20.07
CA LYS A 20 -5.40 -3.92 21.41
C LYS A 20 -6.51 -4.09 22.46
N GLN A 21 -7.72 -3.57 22.18
CA GLN A 21 -8.86 -3.72 23.08
C GLN A 21 -9.27 -5.19 23.25
N ALA A 22 -9.27 -5.98 22.18
CA ALA A 22 -9.54 -7.42 22.24
C ALA A 22 -8.51 -8.16 23.10
N ALA A 23 -7.22 -7.85 22.94
CA ALA A 23 -6.16 -8.42 23.76
C ALA A 23 -6.29 -8.04 25.25
N GLU A 24 -6.61 -6.78 25.54
CA GLU A 24 -6.85 -6.31 26.93
C GLU A 24 -8.07 -7.00 27.58
N ALA A 25 -9.06 -7.38 26.78
CA ALA A 25 -10.23 -8.12 27.23
C ALA A 25 -10.02 -9.66 27.31
N GLY A 26 -8.87 -10.17 26.86
CA GLY A 26 -8.60 -11.61 26.76
C GLY A 26 -9.34 -12.31 25.62
N ASP A 27 -9.83 -11.57 24.62
CA ASP A 27 -10.41 -12.11 23.39
C ASP A 27 -9.32 -12.36 22.35
N ASP A 28 -8.62 -13.48 22.52
CA ASP A 28 -7.49 -13.87 21.67
C ASP A 28 -7.91 -14.11 20.21
N GLY A 29 -9.14 -14.57 19.99
CA GLY A 29 -9.65 -14.87 18.65
C GLY A 29 -9.89 -13.62 17.82
N THR A 30 -10.52 -12.60 18.40
CA THR A 30 -10.72 -11.32 17.73
C THR A 30 -9.40 -10.59 17.51
N ASN A 31 -8.49 -10.63 18.49
CA ASN A 31 -7.15 -10.08 18.33
C ASN A 31 -6.40 -10.76 17.16
N ASP A 32 -6.38 -12.09 17.12
CA ASP A 32 -5.72 -12.81 16.03
C ASP A 32 -6.31 -12.44 14.67
N LEU A 33 -7.64 -12.50 14.51
CA LEU A 33 -8.31 -12.13 13.24
C LEU A 33 -7.94 -10.72 12.78
N LEU A 34 -7.99 -9.73 13.67
CA LEU A 34 -7.70 -8.34 13.33
C LEU A 34 -6.23 -8.16 12.91
N ILE A 35 -5.29 -8.85 13.55
CA ILE A 35 -3.87 -8.73 13.23
C ILE A 35 -3.48 -9.58 12.01
N SER A 36 -3.85 -10.86 12.01
CA SER A 36 -3.38 -11.86 11.04
C SER A 36 -3.99 -11.66 9.66
N GLU A 37 -5.29 -11.34 9.60
CA GLU A 37 -6.03 -11.17 8.35
C GLU A 37 -6.20 -9.69 8.02
N VAL A 38 -6.81 -8.89 8.91
CA VAL A 38 -7.20 -7.52 8.52
C VAL A 38 -5.98 -6.60 8.36
N VAL A 39 -5.13 -6.50 9.38
CA VAL A 39 -3.98 -5.58 9.35
C VAL A 39 -2.99 -6.00 8.27
N ARG A 40 -2.52 -7.25 8.27
CA ARG A 40 -1.49 -7.70 7.32
C ARG A 40 -1.94 -7.61 5.86
N THR A 41 -3.21 -7.93 5.56
CA THR A 41 -3.73 -7.78 4.20
C THR A 41 -3.81 -6.32 3.78
N ASN A 42 -4.29 -5.42 4.65
CA ASN A 42 -4.39 -3.99 4.31
C ASN A 42 -3.01 -3.32 4.17
N GLU A 43 -2.00 -3.74 4.94
CA GLU A 43 -0.61 -3.28 4.76
C GLU A 43 -0.05 -3.68 3.39
N LEU A 44 -0.20 -4.94 3.00
CA LEU A 44 0.27 -5.40 1.70
C LEU A 44 -0.44 -4.67 0.55
N GLN A 45 -1.76 -4.51 0.64
CA GLN A 45 -2.55 -3.84 -0.39
C GLN A 45 -2.22 -2.35 -0.49
N SER A 46 -2.10 -1.66 0.65
CA SER A 46 -1.74 -0.24 0.67
C SER A 46 -0.33 0.02 0.12
N TRP A 47 0.65 -0.85 0.41
CA TRP A 47 1.95 -0.82 -0.24
C TRP A 47 1.80 -0.98 -1.76
N PHE A 48 1.09 -2.01 -2.22
CA PHE A 48 0.94 -2.24 -3.66
C PHE A 48 0.30 -1.04 -4.36
N ILE A 49 -0.72 -0.42 -3.77
CA ILE A 49 -1.41 0.74 -4.35
C ILE A 49 -0.51 1.99 -4.32
N SER A 50 0.32 2.17 -3.29
CA SER A 50 1.19 3.35 -3.18
C SER A 50 2.27 3.36 -4.28
N GLU A 51 2.80 2.19 -4.65
CA GLU A 51 3.74 2.05 -5.77
C GLU A 51 3.16 2.56 -7.10
N HIS A 52 1.85 2.43 -7.31
CA HIS A 52 1.18 2.91 -8.53
C HIS A 52 0.96 4.42 -8.56
N LEU A 53 1.15 5.12 -7.45
CA LEU A 53 1.09 6.58 -7.38
C LEU A 53 2.46 7.23 -7.63
N VAL A 54 3.54 6.45 -7.66
CA VAL A 54 4.88 6.97 -7.94
C VAL A 54 4.99 7.29 -9.43
N ALA A 55 5.20 8.57 -9.75
CA ALA A 55 5.44 9.01 -11.11
C ALA A 55 6.88 8.72 -11.53
N LEU A 56 7.12 7.54 -12.11
CA LEU A 56 8.39 7.16 -12.75
C LEU A 56 8.25 7.12 -14.27
N PRO A 57 9.29 7.52 -15.04
CA PRO A 57 9.28 7.37 -16.48
C PRO A 57 9.21 5.89 -16.87
N MET A 58 8.10 5.46 -17.50
CA MET A 58 7.92 4.08 -17.95
C MET A 58 8.82 3.67 -19.11
N VAL A 59 9.33 4.65 -19.87
CA VAL A 59 10.26 4.42 -20.97
C VAL A 59 11.35 5.48 -20.93
N GLN A 60 12.58 5.06 -21.17
CA GLN A 60 13.68 5.98 -21.42
C GLN A 60 13.68 6.34 -22.90
N ALA A 61 13.71 7.63 -23.22
CA ALA A 61 13.87 8.06 -24.60
C ALA A 61 15.23 7.58 -25.12
N THR A 62 15.24 6.70 -26.11
CA THR A 62 16.47 6.40 -26.87
C THR A 62 16.79 7.60 -27.73
N THR A 63 17.67 8.49 -27.29
CA THR A 63 18.17 9.57 -28.14
C THR A 63 19.03 8.96 -29.23
N ASN A 64 18.52 8.87 -30.46
CA ASN A 64 19.28 8.43 -31.61
C ASN A 64 20.17 9.59 -32.09
N LYS A 65 21.29 9.84 -31.40
CA LYS A 65 22.31 10.80 -31.84
C LYS A 65 23.12 10.16 -32.97
N GLY A 66 22.69 10.30 -34.22
CA GLY A 66 23.54 9.85 -35.33
C GLY A 66 22.98 9.81 -36.75
N LYS A 67 21.81 10.38 -37.07
CA LYS A 67 21.29 10.37 -38.46
C LYS A 67 21.19 11.74 -39.15
N ASP A 68 21.61 12.81 -38.49
CA ASP A 68 21.47 14.18 -38.99
C ASP A 68 22.82 14.83 -39.34
N LEU A 69 23.84 14.02 -39.67
CA LEU A 69 25.09 14.53 -40.24
C LEU A 69 25.25 13.99 -41.66
N ASN A 70 24.80 14.85 -42.59
CA ASN A 70 25.18 14.96 -44.00
C ASN A 70 24.38 14.11 -45.02
N ALA A 71 23.16 14.59 -45.29
CA ALA A 71 22.68 14.74 -46.67
C ALA A 71 23.12 16.11 -47.20
#